data_AF-A0A3D3TIU9-F1
#
_entry.id   AF-A0A3D3TIU9-F1
#
_cell.length_a   1.000
_cell.length_b   1.000
_cell.length_c   1.000
_cell.angle_alpha   90.00
_cell.angle_beta   90.00
_cell.angle_gamma   90.00
#
_symmetry.space_group_name_H-M   'P 1'
#
loop_
_entity.id
_entity.type
_entity.pdbx_description
1 polymer ?
#
loop_
_entity_poly.entity_id
_entity_poly.type
_entity_poly.pdbx_seq_one_letter_code
_entity_poly.pdbx_strand_id
1 'polypeptide(L)'
;AHVYFFEYLRSRDLNPDEIPLWYHEVIAEGFQNLHTRTYRPELRAAFFDFTEFDRRYPQKADQSVFYGAVSSFAGYILARYSYRDLIRVIDEFSDERDIDPAFIKVFGSSLSSMITSWRLTILLPYSPFLIGVVLFLYLLIGRRDKYWRKFPLDLRSLGEDEETKNRRV
;
A
#
# COMPACT_ATOMS: atom_id res chain seq x y z
N ALA A 1 8.88 8.36 -22.16
CA ALA A 1 7.56 8.86 -21.75
C ALA A 1 7.62 10.30 -21.26
N HIS A 2 8.51 10.65 -20.30
CA HIS A 2 8.63 12.01 -19.76
C HIS A 2 8.81 13.13 -20.80
N VAL A 3 9.60 12.92 -21.86
CA VAL A 3 9.76 13.94 -22.93
C VAL A 3 8.41 14.31 -23.55
N TYR A 4 7.60 13.32 -23.94
CA TYR A 4 6.26 13.57 -24.49
C TYR A 4 5.33 14.25 -23.48
N PHE A 5 5.44 13.88 -22.21
CA PHE A 5 4.64 14.49 -21.16
C PHE A 5 5.02 15.95 -20.91
N PHE A 6 6.31 16.29 -20.91
CA PHE A 6 6.77 17.67 -20.75
C PHE A 6 6.39 18.54 -21.95
N GLU A 7 6.48 18.01 -23.18
CA GLU A 7 5.96 18.71 -24.36
C GLU A 7 4.44 18.93 -24.26
N TYR A 8 3.70 17.96 -23.73
CA TYR A 8 2.27 18.10 -23.47
C TYR A 8 1.98 19.22 -22.47
N LEU A 9 2.66 19.24 -21.31
CA LEU A 9 2.51 20.29 -20.30
C LEU A 9 2.83 21.67 -20.87
N ARG A 10 3.91 21.77 -21.65
CA ARG A 10 4.29 23.00 -22.33
C ARG A 10 3.21 23.48 -23.31
N SER A 11 2.56 22.57 -24.03
CA SER A 11 1.45 22.93 -24.93
C SER A 11 0.20 23.44 -24.20
N ARG A 12 0.10 23.15 -22.89
CA ARG A 12 -0.97 23.59 -21.98
C ARG A 12 -0.58 24.81 -21.13
N ASP A 13 0.60 25.40 -21.36
CA ASP A 13 1.16 26.50 -20.56
C ASP A 13 1.30 26.15 -19.06
N LEU A 14 1.58 24.86 -18.76
CA LEU A 14 1.85 24.36 -17.42
C LEU A 14 3.35 24.13 -17.22
N ASN A 15 3.84 24.50 -16.05
CA ASN A 15 5.22 24.20 -15.67
C ASN A 15 5.28 22.78 -15.08
N PRO A 16 6.20 21.90 -15.53
CA PRO A 16 6.41 20.58 -14.94
C PRO A 16 6.51 20.55 -13.41
N ASP A 17 7.10 21.58 -12.80
CA ASP A 17 7.27 21.68 -11.34
C ASP A 17 5.94 21.89 -10.58
N GLU A 18 4.85 22.23 -11.27
CA GLU A 18 3.51 22.37 -10.69
C GLU A 18 2.83 21.01 -10.51
N ILE A 19 3.23 20.02 -11.29
CA ILE A 19 2.68 18.66 -11.21
C ILE A 19 3.52 17.85 -10.22
N PRO A 20 2.91 17.15 -9.25
CA PRO A 20 3.64 16.33 -8.30
C PRO A 20 4.53 15.29 -9.00
N LEU A 21 5.78 15.16 -8.54
CA LEU A 21 6.77 14.23 -9.07
C LEU A 21 6.23 12.79 -9.17
N TRP A 22 5.52 12.32 -8.15
CA TRP A 22 4.90 11.00 -8.19
C TRP A 22 3.93 10.83 -9.38
N TYR A 23 3.23 11.89 -9.78
CA TYR A 23 2.27 11.83 -10.87
C TYR A 23 2.95 11.83 -12.24
N HIS A 24 4.08 12.54 -12.39
CA HIS A 24 4.93 12.39 -13.57
C HIS A 24 5.32 10.93 -13.79
N GLU A 25 5.66 10.23 -12.71
CA GLU A 25 6.01 8.82 -12.77
C GLU A 25 4.80 7.93 -13.06
N VAL A 26 3.60 8.25 -12.54
CA VAL A 26 2.36 7.53 -12.91
C VAL A 26 2.08 7.63 -14.41
N ILE A 27 2.27 8.81 -15.00
CA ILE A 27 2.13 9.01 -16.45
C ILE A 27 3.17 8.18 -17.21
N ALA A 28 4.44 8.25 -16.77
CA ALA A 28 5.52 7.54 -17.44
C ALA A 28 5.34 6.01 -17.41
N GLU A 29 5.05 5.46 -16.23
CA GLU A 29 4.78 4.05 -16.03
C GLU A 29 3.47 3.62 -16.70
N GLY A 30 2.45 4.48 -16.72
CA GLY A 30 1.21 4.24 -17.45
C GLY A 30 1.47 4.03 -18.95
N PHE A 31 2.31 4.87 -19.55
CA PHE A 31 2.68 4.72 -20.96
C PHE A 31 3.45 3.42 -21.22
N GLN A 32 4.37 3.07 -20.31
CA GLN A 32 5.13 1.82 -20.39
C GLN A 32 4.20 0.60 -20.30
N ASN A 33 3.24 0.62 -19.37
CA ASN A 33 2.25 -0.44 -19.16
C ASN A 33 1.32 -0.70 -20.36
N LEU A 34 1.17 0.26 -21.29
CA LEU A 34 0.47 0.01 -22.55
C LEU A 34 1.21 -0.99 -23.45
N HIS A 35 2.54 -1.06 -23.33
CA HIS A 35 3.40 -1.86 -24.19
C HIS A 35 3.86 -3.14 -23.49
N THR A 36 4.06 -3.11 -22.18
CA THR A 36 4.46 -4.27 -21.38
C THR A 36 3.31 -4.73 -20.50
N ARG A 37 2.77 -5.93 -20.78
CA ARG A 37 1.84 -6.59 -19.87
C ARG A 37 2.60 -7.14 -18.67
N THR A 38 2.33 -6.51 -17.52
CA THR A 38 2.25 -7.16 -16.20
C THR A 38 3.60 -7.37 -15.47
N TYR A 39 4.07 -6.34 -14.78
CA TYR A 39 4.90 -6.53 -13.60
C TYR A 39 4.00 -6.66 -12.36
N ARG A 40 4.04 -7.79 -11.66
CA ARG A 40 3.44 -7.88 -10.31
C ARG A 40 4.42 -7.18 -9.36
N PRO A 41 4.04 -6.06 -8.74
CA PRO A 41 4.93 -5.38 -7.82
C PRO A 41 5.20 -6.27 -6.59
N GLU A 42 6.31 -6.01 -5.91
CA GLU A 42 6.54 -6.58 -4.59
C GLU A 42 5.40 -6.20 -3.63
N LEU A 43 5.04 -7.10 -2.71
CA LEU A 43 3.98 -6.85 -1.71
C LEU A 43 4.19 -5.54 -0.94
N ARG A 44 5.47 -5.18 -0.70
CA ARG A 44 5.88 -3.95 0.00
C ARG A 44 5.37 -2.69 -0.71
N ALA A 45 5.28 -2.73 -2.04
CA ALA A 45 4.80 -1.60 -2.84
C ALA A 45 3.33 -1.25 -2.53
N ALA A 46 2.49 -2.23 -2.17
CA ALA A 46 1.10 -1.97 -1.81
C ALA A 46 0.97 -1.15 -0.51
N PHE A 47 1.97 -1.20 0.37
CA PHE A 47 2.00 -0.45 1.62
C PHE A 47 2.81 0.84 1.52
N PHE A 48 3.49 1.06 0.40
CA PHE A 48 4.31 2.24 0.19
C PHE A 48 3.41 3.44 -0.14
N ASP A 49 3.66 4.58 0.49
CA ASP A 49 3.00 5.83 0.15
C ASP A 49 3.85 6.60 -0.86
N PHE A 50 3.60 6.35 -2.15
CA PHE A 50 4.29 7.04 -3.22
C PHE A 50 3.79 8.47 -3.42
N THR A 51 2.66 8.87 -2.81
CA THR A 51 2.08 10.21 -3.03
C THR A 51 2.74 11.32 -2.21
N GLU A 52 3.55 10.96 -1.21
CA GLU A 52 4.33 11.93 -0.42
C GLU A 52 5.48 12.57 -1.23
N PHE A 53 5.81 12.02 -2.41
CA PHE A 53 6.94 12.46 -3.22
C PHE A 53 6.52 13.52 -4.26
N ASP A 54 6.27 14.74 -3.78
CA ASP A 54 5.85 15.86 -4.64
C ASP A 54 7.01 16.50 -5.43
N ARG A 55 8.19 16.62 -4.82
CA ARG A 55 9.31 17.40 -5.39
C ARG A 55 10.65 16.66 -5.43
N ARG A 56 10.78 15.55 -4.70
CA ARG A 56 12.04 14.83 -4.55
C ARG A 56 11.77 13.35 -4.69
N TYR A 57 12.69 12.66 -5.36
CA TYR A 57 12.68 11.20 -5.39
C TYR A 57 13.00 10.63 -4.00
N PRO A 58 12.51 9.42 -3.71
CA PRO A 58 12.94 8.66 -2.53
C PRO A 58 14.44 8.36 -2.55
N GLN A 59 14.97 7.98 -1.38
CA GLN A 59 16.34 7.50 -1.27
C GLN A 59 16.55 6.26 -2.13
N LYS A 60 17.80 6.04 -2.55
CA LYS A 60 18.16 4.95 -3.48
C LYS A 60 17.69 3.56 -3.01
N ALA A 61 17.63 3.32 -1.70
CA ALA A 61 17.15 2.07 -1.12
C ALA A 61 15.65 1.82 -1.38
N ASP A 62 14.84 2.87 -1.44
CA ASP A 62 13.38 2.80 -1.56
C ASP A 62 12.89 3.02 -3.00
N GLN A 63 13.77 3.44 -3.92
CA GLN A 63 13.41 3.71 -5.32
C GLN A 63 12.74 2.51 -6.01
N SER A 64 13.23 1.29 -5.78
CA SER A 64 12.62 0.10 -6.37
C SER A 64 11.17 -0.10 -5.91
N VAL A 65 10.89 0.19 -4.63
CA VAL A 65 9.56 0.05 -4.05
C VAL A 65 8.63 1.16 -4.55
N PHE A 66 9.14 2.38 -4.66
CA PHE A 66 8.45 3.52 -5.24
C PHE A 66 8.02 3.28 -6.69
N TYR A 67 8.96 2.90 -7.57
CA TYR A 67 8.62 2.60 -8.96
C TYR A 67 7.68 1.40 -9.08
N GLY A 68 7.84 0.38 -8.22
CA GLY A 68 6.88 -0.72 -8.13
C GLY A 68 5.46 -0.27 -7.75
N ALA A 69 5.34 0.65 -6.79
CA ALA A 69 4.06 1.18 -6.33
C ALA A 69 3.39 2.04 -7.42
N VAL A 70 4.14 2.99 -7.99
CA VAL A 70 3.69 3.85 -9.09
C VAL A 70 3.25 3.02 -10.29
N SER A 71 4.09 2.09 -10.74
CA SER A 71 3.81 1.25 -11.91
C SER A 71 2.58 0.38 -11.69
N SER A 72 2.44 -0.18 -10.50
CA SER A 72 1.26 -0.96 -10.16
C SER A 72 -0.01 -0.12 -10.07
N PHE A 73 0.07 1.09 -9.50
CA PHE A 73 -1.07 2.00 -9.42
C PHE A 73 -1.51 2.44 -10.82
N ALA A 74 -0.55 2.82 -11.69
CA ALA A 74 -0.81 3.13 -13.09
C ALA A 74 -1.48 1.94 -13.80
N GLY A 75 -0.96 0.73 -13.61
CA GLY A 75 -1.56 -0.50 -14.16
C GLY A 75 -2.98 -0.76 -13.64
N TYR A 76 -3.25 -0.47 -12.37
CA TYR A 76 -4.59 -0.57 -11.78
C TYR A 76 -5.58 0.40 -12.41
N ILE A 77 -5.16 1.64 -12.68
CA ILE A 77 -5.97 2.63 -13.39
C ILE A 77 -6.24 2.16 -14.81
N LEU A 78 -5.19 1.77 -15.55
CA LEU A 78 -5.30 1.34 -16.95
C LEU A 78 -6.10 0.05 -17.16
N ALA A 79 -6.28 -0.76 -16.11
CA ALA A 79 -7.18 -1.91 -16.15
C ALA A 79 -8.67 -1.51 -16.18
N ARG A 80 -9.02 -0.27 -15.82
CA ARG A 80 -10.40 0.22 -15.67
C ARG A 80 -10.69 1.45 -16.54
N TYR A 81 -9.66 2.22 -16.86
CA TYR A 81 -9.71 3.49 -17.57
C TYR A 81 -8.66 3.51 -18.69
N SER A 82 -8.72 4.53 -19.54
CA SER A 82 -7.75 4.69 -20.62
C SER A 82 -6.54 5.52 -20.18
N TYR A 83 -5.43 5.40 -20.90
CA TYR A 83 -4.28 6.30 -20.71
C TYR A 83 -4.63 7.77 -20.97
N ARG A 84 -5.61 8.02 -21.85
CA ARG A 84 -6.12 9.37 -22.10
C ARG A 84 -6.79 9.95 -20.86
N ASP A 85 -7.41 9.13 -20.02
CA ASP A 85 -8.02 9.61 -18.77
C ASP A 85 -6.94 10.07 -17.77
N LEU A 86 -5.79 9.40 -17.69
CA LEU A 86 -4.65 9.90 -16.93
C LEU A 86 -4.20 11.30 -17.42
N ILE A 87 -4.11 11.49 -18.73
CA ILE A 87 -3.77 12.80 -19.29
C ILE A 87 -4.85 13.86 -18.99
N ARG A 88 -6.14 13.47 -18.99
CA ARG A 88 -7.25 14.38 -18.65
C ARG A 88 -7.21 14.88 -17.22
N VAL A 89 -6.60 14.16 -16.28
CA VAL A 89 -6.40 14.67 -14.91
C VAL A 89 -5.58 15.96 -14.92
N ILE A 90 -4.59 16.07 -15.81
CA ILE A 90 -3.79 17.29 -15.95
C ILE A 90 -4.62 18.45 -16.50
N ASP A 91 -5.54 18.15 -17.40
CA ASP A 91 -6.46 19.16 -17.96
C ASP A 91 -7.40 19.69 -16.88
N GLU A 92 -7.87 18.84 -15.96
CA GLU A 92 -8.70 19.29 -14.84
C GLU A 92 -7.86 19.94 -13.73
N PHE A 93 -6.59 19.55 -13.59
CA PHE A 93 -5.65 20.14 -12.63
C PHE A 93 -5.32 21.61 -12.97
N SER A 94 -5.26 21.98 -14.26
CA SER A 94 -4.98 23.37 -14.64
C SER A 94 -5.99 24.36 -14.06
N ASP A 95 -7.23 23.90 -13.89
CA ASP A 95 -8.35 24.72 -13.42
C ASP A 95 -8.42 24.76 -11.89
N GLU A 96 -8.20 23.61 -11.24
CA GLU A 96 -8.40 23.46 -9.79
C GLU A 96 -7.13 23.70 -8.97
N ARG A 97 -5.95 23.55 -9.58
CA ARG A 97 -4.62 23.56 -8.92
C ARG A 97 -4.48 22.55 -7.77
N ASP A 98 -5.37 21.55 -7.74
CA ASP A 98 -5.38 20.43 -6.81
C ASP A 98 -5.69 19.15 -7.58
N ILE A 99 -4.93 18.09 -7.27
CA ILE A 99 -5.03 16.81 -7.96
C ILE A 99 -6.25 16.00 -7.51
N ASP A 100 -6.71 16.15 -6.27
CA ASP A 100 -7.84 15.35 -5.76
C ASP A 100 -9.17 15.73 -6.46
N PRO A 101 -9.54 17.02 -6.61
CA PRO A 101 -10.69 17.42 -7.42
C PRO A 101 -10.59 16.98 -8.88
N ALA A 102 -9.39 17.05 -9.48
CA ALA A 102 -9.16 16.57 -10.84
C ALA A 102 -9.42 15.06 -10.97
N PHE A 103 -8.97 14.26 -9.99
CA PHE A 103 -9.26 12.83 -9.91
C PHE A 103 -10.76 12.56 -9.78
N ILE A 104 -11.47 13.33 -8.95
CA ILE A 104 -12.92 13.21 -8.79
C ILE A 104 -13.63 13.48 -10.12
N LYS A 105 -13.26 14.54 -10.85
CA LYS A 105 -13.89 14.89 -12.14
C LYS A 105 -13.64 13.83 -13.21
N VAL A 106 -12.43 13.28 -13.28
CA VAL A 106 -12.06 12.32 -14.33
C VAL A 106 -12.53 10.90 -14.01
N PHE A 107 -12.31 10.44 -12.78
CA PHE A 107 -12.55 9.04 -12.40
C PHE A 107 -13.80 8.83 -11.54
N GLY A 108 -14.45 9.91 -11.08
CA GLY A 108 -15.58 9.84 -10.17
C GLY A 108 -15.21 9.47 -8.73
N SER A 109 -13.91 9.51 -8.39
CA SER A 109 -13.39 9.07 -7.10
C SER A 109 -12.17 9.90 -6.71
N SER A 110 -12.02 10.21 -5.42
CA SER A 110 -10.83 10.88 -4.90
C SER A 110 -9.60 10.00 -5.04
N LEU A 111 -8.42 10.62 -5.05
CA LEU A 111 -7.13 9.95 -5.10
C LEU A 111 -6.99 8.96 -3.94
N SER A 112 -7.35 9.38 -2.72
CA SER A 112 -7.29 8.52 -1.52
C SER A 112 -8.18 7.27 -1.63
N SER A 113 -9.39 7.43 -2.16
CA SER A 113 -10.32 6.32 -2.40
C SER A 113 -9.79 5.36 -3.48
N MET A 114 -9.22 5.91 -4.55
CA MET A 114 -8.57 5.10 -5.60
C MET A 114 -7.35 4.33 -5.08
N ILE A 115 -6.49 4.96 -4.28
CA ILE A 115 -5.35 4.30 -3.64
C ILE A 115 -5.83 3.17 -2.73
N THR A 116 -6.86 3.41 -1.92
CA THR A 116 -7.43 2.37 -1.04
C THR A 116 -7.95 1.18 -1.87
N SER A 117 -8.69 1.45 -2.94
CA SER A 117 -9.22 0.41 -3.84
C SER A 117 -8.13 -0.37 -4.56
N TRP A 118 -7.06 0.33 -4.98
CA TRP A 118 -5.86 -0.27 -5.55
C TRP A 118 -5.17 -1.21 -4.57
N ARG A 119 -4.92 -0.74 -3.34
CA ARG A 119 -4.31 -1.55 -2.27
C ARG A 119 -5.13 -2.80 -2.00
N LEU A 120 -6.44 -2.67 -1.85
CA LEU A 120 -7.34 -3.82 -1.67
C LEU A 120 -7.24 -4.80 -2.84
N THR A 121 -7.20 -4.30 -4.08
CA THR A 121 -7.08 -5.16 -5.28
C THR A 121 -5.78 -5.95 -5.29
N ILE A 122 -4.65 -5.34 -4.90
CA ILE A 122 -3.35 -6.04 -4.82
C ILE A 122 -3.30 -7.01 -3.65
N LEU A 123 -3.89 -6.64 -2.50
CA LEU A 123 -3.78 -7.41 -1.27
C LEU A 123 -4.77 -8.57 -1.18
N LEU A 124 -5.87 -8.51 -1.93
CA LEU A 124 -6.93 -9.54 -1.91
C LEU A 124 -6.40 -10.97 -2.15
N PRO A 125 -5.49 -11.25 -3.11
CA PRO A 125 -4.92 -12.58 -3.30
C PRO A 125 -4.14 -13.12 -2.09
N TYR A 126 -3.70 -12.26 -1.17
CA TYR A 126 -2.97 -12.66 0.05
C TYR A 126 -3.91 -12.91 1.23
N SER A 127 -5.21 -12.64 1.10
CA SER A 127 -6.19 -12.86 2.17
C SER A 127 -6.28 -14.32 2.66
N PRO A 128 -6.16 -15.38 1.82
CA PRO A 128 -6.20 -16.76 2.32
C PRO A 128 -5.02 -17.09 3.23
N PHE A 129 -3.83 -16.54 2.92
CA PHE A 129 -2.66 -16.70 3.76
C PHE A 129 -2.87 -16.04 5.13
N LEU A 130 -3.41 -14.81 5.14
CA LEU A 130 -3.73 -14.10 6.38
C LEU A 130 -4.74 -14.89 7.23
N ILE A 131 -5.81 -15.42 6.63
CA ILE A 131 -6.79 -16.26 7.32
C ILE A 131 -6.11 -17.50 7.90
N GLY A 132 -5.24 -18.16 7.14
CA GLY A 132 -4.48 -19.32 7.61
C GLY A 132 -3.61 -19.00 8.83
N VAL A 133 -2.91 -17.87 8.82
CA VAL A 133 -2.10 -17.40 9.96
C VAL A 133 -2.98 -17.13 11.19
N VAL A 134 -4.11 -16.45 11.01
CA VAL A 134 -5.05 -16.16 12.11
C VAL A 134 -5.62 -17.46 12.70
N LEU A 135 -6.05 -18.41 11.87
CA LEU A 135 -6.54 -19.71 12.31
C LEU A 135 -5.44 -20.50 13.05
N PHE A 136 -4.22 -20.48 12.55
CA PHE A 136 -3.09 -21.14 13.18
C PHE A 136 -2.79 -20.55 14.57
N LEU A 137 -2.73 -19.22 14.69
CA LEU A 137 -2.53 -18.53 15.97
C LEU A 137 -3.69 -18.81 16.95
N TYR A 138 -4.93 -18.78 16.47
CA TYR A 138 -6.11 -19.12 17.26
C TYR A 138 -6.02 -20.54 17.83
N LEU A 139 -5.64 -21.51 17.00
CA LEU A 139 -5.44 -22.90 17.44
C LEU A 139 -4.29 -23.04 18.44
N LEU A 140 -3.20 -22.29 18.29
CA LEU A 140 -2.08 -22.30 19.24
C LEU A 140 -2.48 -21.75 20.61
N ILE A 141 -3.21 -20.63 20.64
CA ILE A 141 -3.71 -20.02 21.88
C ILE A 141 -4.72 -20.97 22.55
N GLY A 142 -5.69 -21.50 21.80
CA GLY A 142 -6.67 -22.46 22.32
C GLY A 142 -6.03 -23.75 22.83
N ARG A 143 -4.94 -24.22 22.20
CA ARG A 143 -4.16 -25.38 22.66
C ARG A 143 -3.41 -25.07 23.95
N ARG A 144 -2.86 -23.87 24.09
CA ARG A 144 -2.21 -23.41 25.33
C ARG A 144 -3.22 -23.39 26.49
N ASP A 145 -4.41 -22.83 26.31
CA ASP A 145 -5.45 -22.83 27.35
C ASP A 145 -5.92 -24.24 27.77
N LYS A 146 -5.96 -25.18 26.81
CA LYS A 146 -6.28 -26.58 27.09
C LYS A 146 -5.14 -27.30 27.84
N TYR A 147 -3.89 -26.91 27.60
CA TYR A 147 -2.72 -27.42 28.35
C TYR A 147 -2.70 -26.88 29.79
N TRP A 148 -2.97 -25.59 30.00
CA TRP A 148 -3.00 -25.00 31.36
C TRP A 148 -4.18 -25.52 32.20
N ARG A 149 -5.32 -25.87 31.59
CA ARG A 149 -6.43 -26.53 32.29
C ARG A 149 -6.13 -27.97 32.75
N LYS A 150 -5.10 -28.63 32.20
CA LYS A 150 -4.69 -29.98 32.60
C LYS A 150 -3.66 -30.01 33.73
N PHE A 151 -3.12 -28.86 34.10
CA PHE A 151 -2.32 -28.70 35.32
C PHE A 151 -3.23 -28.10 36.39
N PRO A 152 -3.92 -28.91 37.21
CA PRO A 152 -4.39 -28.39 38.48
C PRO A 152 -3.14 -27.89 39.20
N LEU A 153 -3.02 -26.58 39.38
CA LEU A 153 -2.10 -26.00 40.35
C LEU A 153 -2.51 -26.61 41.70
N ASP A 154 -1.81 -27.67 42.09
CA ASP A 154 -1.98 -28.27 43.41
C ASP A 154 -1.40 -27.29 44.43
N LEU A 155 -2.26 -26.39 44.88
CA LEU A 155 -1.97 -25.37 45.89
C LEU A 155 -1.48 -25.99 47.21
N ARG A 156 -1.61 -27.31 47.43
CA ARG A 156 -0.99 -28.00 48.57
C ARG A 156 0.54 -28.05 48.48
N SER A 157 1.11 -28.15 47.27
CA SER A 157 2.58 -28.18 47.10
C SER A 157 3.26 -26.85 47.43
N LEU A 158 2.51 -25.74 47.43
CA LEU A 158 3.02 -24.43 47.87
C LEU A 158 2.91 -24.22 49.39
N GLY A 159 2.14 -25.05 50.11
CA GLY A 159 1.99 -24.99 51.57
C GLY A 159 3.03 -25.80 52.35
N GLU A 160 3.57 -26.88 51.78
CA GLU A 160 4.60 -27.71 52.45
C GLU A 160 5.98 -27.01 52.55
N ASP A 161 6.25 -26.06 51.66
CA ASP A 161 7.49 -25.28 51.66
C ASP A 161 7.51 -24.14 52.72
N GLU A 162 6.34 -23.64 53.18
CA GLU A 162 6.31 -22.66 54.28
C GLU A 162 6.43 -23.32 55.66
N GLU A 163 5.83 -24.50 55.87
CA GLU A 163 5.94 -25.22 57.15
C GLU A 163 7.35 -25.74 57.44
N THR A 164 8.10 -26.13 56.40
CA THR A 164 9.50 -26.58 56.55
C THR A 164 10.49 -25.42 56.71
N LYS A 165 10.15 -24.22 56.22
CA LYS A 165 11.00 -23.03 56.33
C LYS A 165 10.84 -22.32 57.68
N ASN A 166 9.63 -22.31 58.26
CA ASN A 166 9.38 -21.74 59.60
C ASN A 166 9.80 -22.64 60.77
N ARG A 167 10.17 -23.91 60.53
CA ARG A 167 10.73 -24.81 61.56
C ARG A 167 12.25 -24.71 61.73
N ARG A 168 12.93 -23.90 60.91
CA ARG A 168 14.40 -23.75 60.92
C ARG A 168 14.89 -22.37 61.37
N VAL A 169 14.04 -21.57 62.00
CA VAL A 169 14.41 -20.28 62.61
C VAL A 169 14.29 -20.40 64.13
#